data_AF-A0A957X821-F1
#
_entry.id   AF-A0A957X821-F1
#
_cell.length_a   1.000
_cell.length_b   1.000
_cell.length_c   1.000
_cell.angle_alpha   90.00
_cell.angle_beta   90.00
_cell.angle_gamma   90.00
#
_symmetry.space_group_name_H-M   'P 1'
#
loop_
_entity.id
_entity.type
_entity.pdbx_description
1 polymer ?
#
loop_
_entity_poly.entity_id
_entity_poly.type
_entity_poly.pdbx_seq_one_letter_code
_entity_poly.pdbx_strand_id
1 'polypeptide(L)'
;VALQANVTPGGQYIAGTKSAPGSKQYLTSASVTFAAAGNIQEHGLFSQANPSGAVLWDRTVFSPIGVSPQDAITFQYTLTINSGG
;
A
#
# COMPACT_ATOMS: atom_id res chain seq x y z
N VAL A 1 -0.92 -13.10 -7.93
CA VAL A 1 -1.41 -11.78 -8.38
C VAL A 1 -0.70 -10.72 -7.58
N ALA A 2 0.21 -9.98 -8.19
CA ALA A 2 1.05 -9.01 -7.52
C ALA A 2 0.25 -7.74 -7.17
N LEU A 3 -0.57 -7.74 -6.11
CA LEU A 3 -0.94 -6.49 -5.45
C LEU A 3 0.33 -5.70 -5.22
N GLN A 4 0.47 -4.61 -5.95
CA GLN A 4 1.40 -3.58 -5.59
C GLN A 4 0.58 -2.54 -4.86
N ALA A 5 0.59 -2.65 -3.54
CA ALA A 5 0.18 -1.53 -2.73
C ALA A 5 1.24 -0.44 -2.91
N ASN A 6 0.94 0.54 -3.76
CA ASN A 6 1.79 1.69 -3.95
C ASN A 6 1.20 2.79 -3.12
N VAL A 7 1.82 3.00 -1.98
CA VAL A 7 1.56 4.21 -1.23
C VAL A 7 2.17 5.30 -2.08
N THR A 8 1.42 6.35 -2.37
CA THR A 8 1.92 7.52 -3.08
C THR A 8 2.17 8.64 -2.06
N PRO A 9 3.17 8.53 -1.18
CA PRO A 9 3.74 9.72 -0.62
C PRO A 9 4.60 10.37 -1.70
N GLY A 10 4.02 11.28 -2.48
CA GLY A 10 4.77 11.98 -3.53
C GLY A 10 5.20 11.11 -4.72
N GLY A 11 4.48 10.03 -5.06
CA GLY A 11 4.63 9.37 -6.38
C GLY A 11 5.17 7.93 -6.39
N GLN A 12 5.53 7.33 -5.25
CA GLN A 12 6.32 6.09 -5.24
C GLN A 12 5.51 4.79 -5.41
N TYR A 13 6.06 3.82 -6.14
CA TYR A 13 5.44 2.52 -6.41
C TYR A 13 6.31 1.42 -5.76
N ILE A 14 5.82 0.68 -4.75
CA ILE A 14 6.58 -0.33 -3.99
C ILE A 14 5.90 -1.70 -3.98
N ALA A 15 6.63 -2.73 -4.42
CA ALA A 15 6.21 -4.13 -4.38
C ALA A 15 5.73 -4.59 -3.00
N GLY A 16 4.44 -4.96 -2.89
CA GLY A 16 3.86 -5.48 -1.66
C GLY A 16 4.10 -6.98 -1.46
N THR A 17 4.52 -7.37 -0.26
CA THR A 17 4.61 -8.76 0.21
C THR A 17 3.21 -9.27 0.55
N LYS A 18 2.91 -10.52 0.17
CA LYS A 18 1.57 -11.10 0.33
C LYS A 18 1.59 -12.28 1.28
N SER A 19 0.55 -12.39 2.09
CA SER A 19 0.33 -13.54 2.96
C SER A 19 -1.17 -13.79 3.18
N ALA A 20 -1.48 -14.94 3.79
CA ALA A 20 -2.81 -15.29 4.24
C ALA A 20 -2.78 -15.45 5.77
N PRO A 21 -2.93 -14.36 6.55
CA PRO A 21 -2.72 -14.39 7.99
C PRO A 21 -3.82 -15.15 8.75
N GLY A 22 -4.92 -15.50 8.08
CA GLY A 22 -6.01 -16.27 8.64
C GLY A 22 -6.94 -16.81 7.55
N SER A 23 -7.92 -17.60 7.96
CA SER A 23 -8.93 -18.12 7.04
C SER A 23 -9.66 -16.97 6.35
N LYS A 24 -9.77 -17.05 5.01
CA LYS A 24 -10.42 -16.04 4.16
C LYS A 24 -9.81 -14.63 4.23
N GLN A 25 -8.59 -14.51 4.74
CA GLN A 25 -7.89 -13.24 4.80
C GLN A 25 -6.73 -13.22 3.81
N TYR A 26 -6.60 -12.12 3.09
CA TYR A 26 -5.48 -11.81 2.22
C TYR A 26 -4.84 -10.51 2.67
N LEU A 27 -3.57 -10.59 3.06
CA LEU A 27 -2.78 -9.44 3.47
C LEU A 27 -1.81 -9.06 2.35
N THR A 28 -1.71 -7.76 2.10
CA THR A 28 -0.59 -7.16 1.37
C THR A 28 0.08 -6.12 2.25
N SER A 29 1.40 -6.23 2.44
CA SER A 29 2.19 -5.29 3.23
C SER A 29 3.33 -4.71 2.40
N ALA A 30 3.56 -3.39 2.51
CA ALA A 30 4.69 -2.71 1.88
C ALA A 30 5.29 -1.68 2.84
N SER A 31 6.62 -1.59 2.87
CA SER A 31 7.34 -0.58 3.65
C SER A 31 7.95 0.45 2.70
N VAL A 32 7.69 1.71 2.97
CA VAL A 32 8.24 2.86 2.23
C VAL A 32 9.28 3.54 3.11
N THR A 33 10.51 3.62 2.63
CA THR A 33 11.56 4.46 3.24
C THR A 33 11.64 5.79 2.49
N PHE A 34 11.60 6.89 3.23
CA PHE A 34 11.57 8.24 2.66
C PHE A 34 12.99 8.74 2.39
N ALA A 35 13.22 9.24 1.17
CA ALA A 35 14.51 9.82 0.80
C ALA A 35 14.61 11.33 1.12
N ALA A 36 13.48 11.98 1.36
CA ALA A 36 13.37 13.42 1.59
C ALA A 36 12.24 13.71 2.59
N ALA A 37 12.28 14.91 3.18
CA ALA A 37 11.21 15.37 4.03
C ALA A 37 9.93 15.69 3.22
N GLY A 38 8.76 15.49 3.81
CA GLY A 38 7.49 15.73 3.15
C GLY A 38 6.28 15.45 4.03
N ASN A 39 5.09 15.55 3.43
CA ASN A 39 3.82 15.18 4.08
C ASN A 39 3.09 14.15 3.23
N ILE A 40 2.60 13.09 3.89
CA ILE A 40 1.87 12.00 3.25
C ILE A 40 0.41 12.07 3.66
N GLN A 41 -0.51 11.89 2.71
CA GLN A 41 -1.95 12.01 2.95
C GLN A 41 -2.77 10.88 2.35
N GLU A 42 -2.18 9.98 1.56
CA GLU A 42 -2.89 8.86 0.98
C GLU A 42 -2.00 7.63 0.77
N HIS A 43 -2.65 6.47 0.73
CA HIS A 43 -2.07 5.23 0.24
C HIS A 43 -3.06 4.49 -0.66
N GLY A 44 -2.55 3.80 -1.67
CA GLY A 44 -3.36 3.07 -2.64
C GLY A 44 -2.94 1.61 -2.80
N LEU A 45 -3.92 0.75 -3.02
CA LEU A 45 -3.75 -0.62 -3.44
C LEU A 45 -3.91 -0.70 -4.94
N PHE A 46 -2.89 -1.14 -5.68
CA PHE A 46 -2.94 -1.25 -7.13
C PHE A 46 -2.85 -2.70 -7.61
N SER A 47 -3.40 -2.93 -8.81
CA SER A 47 -3.50 -4.25 -9.45
C SER A 47 -2.15 -4.90 -9.75
N GLN A 48 -1.11 -4.09 -9.94
CA GLN A 48 0.19 -4.56 -10.36
C GLN A 48 1.32 -3.61 -9.99
N ALA A 49 2.52 -4.15 -10.19
CA ALA A 49 3.76 -3.54 -9.80
C ALA A 49 4.18 -2.31 -10.57
N ASN A 50 3.99 -2.42 -11.87
CA ASN A 50 4.41 -1.41 -12.79
C ASN A 50 3.36 -0.29 -12.84
N PRO A 51 3.75 0.98 -12.63
CA PRO A 51 2.85 2.12 -12.82
C PRO A 51 2.17 2.11 -14.19
N SER A 52 2.91 1.68 -15.23
CA SER A 52 2.40 1.53 -16.58
C SER A 52 1.40 0.36 -16.63
N GLY A 53 0.10 0.69 -16.56
CA GLY A 53 -1.01 -0.26 -16.56
C GLY A 53 -1.54 -0.63 -15.17
N ALA A 54 -1.04 -0.01 -14.10
CA ALA A 54 -1.60 -0.20 -12.77
C ALA A 54 -3.02 0.39 -12.66
N VAL A 55 -3.95 -0.41 -12.16
CA VAL A 55 -5.32 0.02 -11.83
C VAL A 55 -5.44 0.14 -10.32
N LEU A 56 -5.94 1.27 -9.84
CA LEU A 56 -6.23 1.48 -8.43
C LEU A 56 -7.44 0.62 -8.03
N TRP A 57 -7.25 -0.24 -7.04
CA TRP A 57 -8.30 -1.11 -6.48
C TRP A 57 -8.92 -0.51 -5.23
N ASP A 58 -8.11 0.08 -4.37
CA ASP A 58 -8.57 0.72 -3.15
C ASP A 58 -7.66 1.89 -2.75
N ARG A 59 -8.21 2.87 -2.04
CA ARG A 59 -7.50 4.04 -1.54
C ARG A 59 -8.02 4.44 -0.17
N THR A 60 -7.09 4.69 0.74
CA THR A 60 -7.38 5.36 2.00
C THR A 60 -6.69 6.72 2.05
N VAL A 61 -7.46 7.75 2.35
CA VAL A 61 -6.98 9.12 2.59
C VAL A 61 -6.97 9.37 4.10
N PHE A 62 -5.95 10.06 4.60
CA PHE A 62 -5.75 10.31 6.03
C PHE A 62 -5.18 11.71 6.27
N SER A 63 -5.21 12.12 7.54
CA SER A 63 -4.61 13.40 7.99
C SER A 63 -3.12 13.44 7.64
N PRO A 64 -2.55 14.60 7.25
CA PRO A 64 -1.14 14.70 6.89
C PRO A 64 -0.21 14.10 7.94
N ILE A 65 0.69 13.22 7.49
CA ILE A 65 1.78 12.65 8.29
C ILE A 65 3.09 13.22 7.77
N GLY A 66 3.79 13.98 8.61
CA GLY A 66 5.13 14.49 8.31
C GLY A 66 6.15 13.35 8.34
N VAL A 67 7.06 13.33 7.37
CA VAL A 67 8.17 12.38 7.26
C VAL A 67 9.47 13.12 7.03
N SER A 68 10.56 12.53 7.49
CA SER A 68 11.95 12.96 7.31
C SER A 68 12.74 11.92 6.51
N PRO A 69 13.93 12.28 5.97
CA PRO A 69 14.80 11.30 5.34
C PRO A 69 15.11 10.15 6.30
N GLN A 70 15.06 8.92 5.79
CA GLN A 70 15.27 7.65 6.52
C GLN A 70 14.11 7.20 7.42
N ASP A 71 13.04 8.01 7.57
CA ASP A 71 11.81 7.49 8.16
C ASP A 71 11.28 6.33 7.30
N ALA A 72 10.60 5.39 7.95
CA ALA A 72 9.94 4.29 7.29
C ALA A 72 8.50 4.13 7.79
N ILE A 73 7.55 4.00 6.85
CA ILE A 73 6.17 3.68 7.17
C ILE A 73 5.82 2.35 6.51
N THR A 74 5.21 1.45 7.28
CA THR A 74 4.66 0.19 6.78
C THR A 74 3.16 0.30 6.62
N PHE A 75 2.69 0.00 5.42
CA PHE A 75 1.28 -0.02 5.07
C PHE A 75 0.82 -1.47 4.91
N GLN A 76 -0.36 -1.76 5.45
CA GLN A 76 -0.94 -3.10 5.45
C GLN A 76 -2.38 -3.01 4.97
N TYR A 77 -2.71 -3.84 3.99
CA TYR A 77 -4.06 -3.99 3.48
C TYR A 77 -4.52 -5.43 3.72
N THR A 78 -5.57 -5.61 4.53
CA THR A 78 -6.18 -6.91 4.79
C THR A 78 -7.56 -6.97 4.15
N LEU A 79 -7.71 -7.81 3.13
CA LEU A 79 -9.01 -8.19 2.59
C LEU A 79 -9.54 -9.39 3.36
N THR A 80 -10.74 -9.27 3.92
CA THR A 80 -11.48 -10.40 4.50
C THR A 80 -12.65 -10.76 3.60
N ILE A 81 -12.73 -12.02 3.16
CA ILE A 81 -13.79 -12.50 2.27
C ILE A 81 -14.85 -13.27 3.07
N ASN A 82 -16.06 -12.73 3.12
CA ASN A 82 -17.19 -13.42 3.76
C ASN A 82 -17.64 -14.64 2.93
N SER A 83 -18.16 -15.67 3.59
CA SER A 83 -18.83 -16.76 2.88
C SER A 83 -20.09 -16.24 2.17
N GLY A 84 -20.37 -16.73 0.96
CA GLY A 84 -21.65 -16.52 0.28
C GLY A 84 -21.58 -15.73 -1.03
N GLY A 85 -20.52 -14.93 -1.25
CA GLY A 85 -20.38 -14.12 -2.46
C GLY A 85 -21.32 -12.92 -2.47
#